data_AF-A0AAE7DUK1-F1
#
_entry.id   AF-A0AAE7DUK1-F1
#
_cell.length_a   1.000
_cell.length_b   1.000
_cell.length_c   1.000
_cell.angle_alpha   90.00
_cell.angle_beta   90.00
_cell.angle_gamma   90.00
#
_symmetry.space_group_name_H-M   'P 1'
#
loop_
_entity.id
_entity.type
_entity.pdbx_description
1 polymer ?
#
loop_
_entity_poly.entity_id
_entity_poly.type
_entity_poly.pdbx_seq_one_letter_code
_entity_poly.pdbx_strand_id
1 'polypeptide(L)'
;MDLKALQSVYFSKNRKLQDNNFNVLYVAGNTNKIRLRYAMTTTFIFDNDPIIYVSLGDPSGFELTYPTNDHYDLSNMLVIKPLLIGVDTNLTVVGASGTIYTFYLFSTTYTSKFQSYFSVFVSNKRAIGKLNILSKNELEKREQEQWAKQKQIQIALINKTNKSLNRKINYESKEIDDGKFIRIGDEVNHIFIEKAKINRGYLQKPKHKRTWWSLWLYKKPSDDALDIKALDVFDDGKYTYFRYDRDQAFSKFPYTYKVVDGYDNPINSRVVGNYIIAEDVSKKWTLRSGKEYVCVRRDKHKYQKSKDFMRLKRLLEQDEAMKAKRNNIHLIEDATPQPKNAISVTELLDQIKNQAPSKECRALNEEEVKTLEEVKNIIKAPKPLQKDLKNKLKKHTIKTHYCVPIPYIERPKTTDSLEKNKKGMNNTLKQNQASPIKEIKENKK
;
A
#
# COMPACT_ATOMS: atom_id res chain seq x y z
N MET A 1 9.99 -58.19 -33.03
CA MET A 1 9.52 -56.87 -33.53
C MET A 1 10.21 -56.59 -34.85
N ASP A 2 9.46 -56.36 -35.92
CA ASP A 2 10.04 -55.94 -37.19
C ASP A 2 10.39 -54.44 -37.15
N LEU A 3 11.67 -54.15 -36.92
CA LEU A 3 12.19 -52.78 -36.86
C LEU A 3 12.01 -52.03 -38.20
N LYS A 4 11.98 -52.73 -39.34
CA LYS A 4 11.71 -52.11 -40.65
C LYS A 4 10.27 -51.61 -40.72
N ALA A 5 9.31 -52.36 -40.21
CA ALA A 5 7.91 -51.94 -40.16
C ALA A 5 7.70 -50.71 -39.24
N LEU A 6 8.35 -50.69 -38.07
CA LEU A 6 8.25 -49.63 -37.05
C LEU A 6 8.68 -48.23 -37.55
N GLN A 7 9.72 -48.18 -38.39
CA GLN A 7 10.36 -46.95 -38.82
C GLN A 7 10.15 -46.62 -40.31
N SER A 8 9.47 -47.49 -41.06
CA SER A 8 9.22 -47.34 -42.51
C SER A 8 8.69 -45.96 -42.90
N VAL A 9 7.77 -45.39 -42.11
CA VAL A 9 7.19 -44.07 -42.36
C VAL A 9 8.23 -42.95 -42.23
N TYR A 10 9.22 -43.11 -41.35
CA TYR A 10 10.33 -42.15 -41.18
C TYR A 10 11.40 -42.26 -42.26
N PHE A 11 11.54 -43.43 -42.89
CA PHE A 11 12.49 -43.67 -43.99
C PHE A 11 11.86 -43.57 -45.39
N SER A 12 10.60 -43.16 -45.49
CA SER A 12 9.93 -42.95 -46.77
C SER A 12 10.65 -41.89 -47.60
N LYS A 13 10.86 -42.17 -48.90
CA LYS A 13 11.48 -41.23 -49.84
C LYS A 13 10.71 -39.91 -49.98
N ASN A 14 9.41 -39.92 -49.73
CA ASN A 14 8.54 -38.74 -49.84
C ASN A 14 8.48 -37.90 -48.56
N ARG A 15 9.20 -38.29 -47.51
CA ARG A 15 9.22 -37.57 -46.23
C ARG A 15 10.02 -36.28 -46.35
N LYS A 16 9.48 -35.19 -45.80
CA LYS A 16 10.23 -33.95 -45.57
C LYS A 16 10.78 -33.92 -44.15
N LEU A 17 11.92 -33.27 -43.96
CA LEU A 17 12.56 -33.15 -42.64
C LEU A 17 11.67 -32.39 -41.63
N GLN A 18 10.74 -31.56 -42.12
CA GLN A 18 9.84 -30.75 -41.31
C GLN A 18 8.53 -31.47 -40.92
N ASP A 19 8.26 -32.68 -41.42
CA ASP A 19 6.95 -33.36 -41.25
C ASP A 19 6.58 -33.65 -39.78
N ASN A 20 7.57 -33.67 -38.89
CA ASN A 20 7.37 -33.87 -37.44
C ASN A 20 7.26 -32.56 -36.65
N ASN A 21 7.33 -31.40 -37.30
CA ASN A 21 7.19 -30.09 -36.66
C ASN A 21 5.85 -29.48 -37.06
N PHE A 22 4.97 -29.29 -36.08
CA PHE A 22 3.66 -28.72 -36.32
C PHE A 22 3.60 -27.27 -35.81
N ASN A 23 3.33 -26.33 -36.71
CA ASN A 23 3.25 -24.91 -36.36
C ASN A 23 1.80 -24.48 -36.30
N VAL A 24 1.39 -24.05 -35.12
CA VAL A 24 0.07 -23.53 -34.86
C VAL A 24 0.15 -22.01 -34.85
N LEU A 25 -0.55 -21.39 -35.81
CA LEU A 25 -0.90 -19.99 -35.69
C LEU A 25 -2.04 -19.88 -34.68
N TYR A 26 -1.78 -19.21 -33.56
CA TYR A 26 -2.79 -19.03 -32.54
C TYR A 26 -3.96 -18.18 -33.05
N VAL A 27 -5.17 -18.65 -32.78
CA VAL A 27 -6.43 -17.94 -33.00
C VAL A 27 -7.33 -18.30 -31.81
N ALA A 28 -7.89 -17.28 -31.16
CA ALA A 28 -8.72 -17.47 -29.98
C ALA A 28 -9.92 -18.39 -30.28
N GLY A 29 -10.16 -19.36 -29.41
CA GLY A 29 -11.26 -20.32 -29.53
C GLY A 29 -10.99 -21.52 -30.44
N ASN A 30 -9.86 -21.57 -31.15
CA ASN A 30 -9.53 -22.73 -31.99
C ASN A 30 -9.04 -23.93 -31.17
N THR A 31 -9.56 -25.11 -31.52
CA THR A 31 -9.07 -26.40 -30.99
C THR A 31 -8.21 -27.10 -32.03
N ASN A 32 -6.91 -27.17 -31.77
CA ASN A 32 -5.95 -27.76 -32.71
C ASN A 32 -5.83 -29.28 -32.50
N LYS A 33 -5.90 -30.06 -33.58
CA LYS A 33 -5.79 -31.52 -33.53
C LYS A 33 -4.32 -31.95 -33.64
N ILE A 34 -3.80 -32.62 -32.62
CA ILE A 34 -2.41 -33.02 -32.53
C ILE A 34 -2.29 -34.54 -32.52
N ARG A 35 -1.58 -35.08 -33.51
CA ARG A 35 -1.29 -36.51 -33.60
C ARG A 35 -0.06 -36.84 -32.78
N LEU A 36 -0.21 -37.76 -31.83
CA LEU A 36 0.86 -38.33 -31.02
C LEU A 36 1.06 -39.80 -31.39
N ARG A 37 2.14 -40.42 -30.91
CA ARG A 37 2.39 -41.86 -31.06
C ARG A 37 2.72 -42.45 -29.69
N TYR A 38 2.20 -43.64 -29.43
CA TYR A 38 2.49 -44.41 -28.22
C TYR A 38 4.00 -44.47 -27.93
N ALA A 39 4.34 -44.23 -26.66
CA ALA A 39 5.71 -44.22 -26.14
C ALA A 39 6.66 -43.17 -26.76
N MET A 40 6.16 -42.25 -27.60
CA MET A 40 6.93 -41.11 -28.11
C MET A 40 6.51 -39.83 -27.41
N THR A 41 7.46 -38.90 -27.25
CA THR A 41 7.21 -37.59 -26.66
C THR A 41 6.93 -36.56 -27.74
N THR A 42 6.07 -35.61 -27.41
CA THR A 42 5.83 -34.40 -28.20
C THR A 42 6.01 -33.19 -27.30
N THR A 43 6.92 -32.30 -27.69
CA THR A 43 7.18 -31.06 -26.96
C THR A 43 6.29 -29.95 -27.52
N PHE A 44 5.45 -29.39 -26.66
CA PHE A 44 4.68 -28.19 -26.93
C PHE A 44 5.49 -26.98 -26.48
N ILE A 45 5.55 -25.97 -27.35
CA ILE A 45 6.38 -24.79 -27.18
C ILE A 45 5.51 -23.57 -27.44
N PHE A 46 5.33 -22.74 -26.42
CA PHE A 46 4.52 -21.52 -26.48
C PHE A 46 5.44 -20.30 -26.63
N ASP A 47 5.31 -19.56 -27.72
CA ASP A 47 6.24 -18.48 -28.07
C ASP A 47 6.11 -17.26 -27.14
N ASN A 48 7.16 -17.00 -26.33
CA ASN A 48 7.24 -15.93 -25.33
C ASN A 48 6.07 -15.89 -24.33
N ASP A 49 5.46 -17.04 -24.04
CA ASP A 49 4.32 -17.15 -23.12
C ASP A 49 4.55 -18.28 -22.11
N PRO A 50 5.12 -17.97 -20.93
CA PRO A 50 5.32 -18.93 -19.85
C PRO A 50 4.01 -19.60 -19.45
N ILE A 51 4.04 -20.91 -19.21
CA ILE A 51 2.87 -21.68 -18.80
C ILE A 51 2.62 -21.43 -17.31
N ILE A 52 1.39 -21.07 -16.96
CA ILE A 52 0.96 -20.91 -15.57
C ILE A 52 -0.02 -22.00 -15.12
N TYR A 53 -0.72 -22.64 -16.05
CA TYR A 53 -1.67 -23.69 -15.76
C TYR A 53 -1.86 -24.65 -16.94
N VAL A 54 -2.03 -25.93 -16.62
CA VAL A 54 -2.34 -26.98 -17.60
C VAL A 54 -3.44 -27.88 -17.05
N SER A 55 -4.41 -28.21 -17.90
CA SER A 55 -5.43 -29.22 -17.67
C SER A 55 -5.34 -30.30 -18.74
N LEU A 56 -5.12 -31.54 -18.31
CA LEU A 56 -5.07 -32.73 -19.16
C LEU A 56 -6.25 -33.64 -18.81
N GLY A 57 -7.06 -34.01 -19.80
CA GLY A 57 -8.31 -34.73 -19.56
C GLY A 57 -8.16 -36.18 -19.10
N ASP A 58 -7.18 -36.91 -19.64
CA ASP A 58 -6.94 -38.32 -19.33
C ASP A 58 -5.48 -38.55 -18.89
N PRO A 59 -5.18 -38.39 -17.59
CA PRO A 59 -3.85 -38.64 -17.05
C PRO A 59 -3.48 -40.13 -17.00
N SER A 60 -4.43 -41.06 -17.25
CA SER A 60 -4.14 -42.50 -17.30
C SER A 60 -3.60 -42.94 -18.67
N GLY A 61 -4.09 -42.30 -19.75
CA GLY A 61 -3.64 -42.52 -21.12
C GLY A 61 -2.45 -41.65 -21.54
N PHE A 62 -2.14 -40.57 -20.80
CA PHE A 62 -1.12 -39.59 -21.18
C PHE A 62 -0.31 -39.10 -19.98
N GLU A 63 1.00 -39.03 -20.15
CA GLU A 63 1.95 -38.46 -19.20
C GLU A 63 2.29 -37.02 -19.61
N LEU A 64 2.24 -36.08 -18.66
CA LEU A 64 2.62 -34.69 -18.82
C LEU A 64 3.88 -34.41 -17.98
N THR A 65 4.91 -33.84 -18.60
CA THR A 65 6.13 -33.41 -17.91
C THR A 65 6.52 -31.98 -18.30
N TYR A 66 7.17 -31.27 -17.38
CA TYR A 66 7.73 -29.95 -17.63
C TYR A 66 9.25 -30.06 -17.75
N PRO A 67 9.86 -29.66 -18.87
CA PRO A 67 11.31 -29.67 -18.99
C PRO A 67 11.90 -28.63 -18.04
N THR A 68 12.92 -29.03 -17.28
CA THR A 68 13.62 -28.16 -16.33
C THR A 68 15.10 -28.06 -16.69
N ASN A 69 15.69 -26.91 -16.42
CA ASN A 69 17.12 -26.67 -16.56
C ASN A 69 17.57 -25.68 -15.48
N ASP A 70 18.79 -25.86 -14.96
CA ASP A 70 19.30 -24.99 -13.89
C ASP A 70 19.65 -23.59 -14.39
N HIS A 71 20.13 -23.48 -15.63
CA HIS A 71 20.64 -22.23 -16.21
C HIS A 71 19.62 -21.49 -17.07
N TYR A 72 18.75 -22.23 -17.74
CA TYR A 72 17.83 -21.69 -18.74
C TYR A 72 16.37 -21.78 -18.28
N ASP A 73 15.57 -20.78 -18.64
CA ASP A 73 14.13 -20.83 -18.44
C ASP A 73 13.44 -21.60 -19.58
N LEU A 74 12.67 -22.61 -19.20
CA LEU A 74 11.88 -23.47 -20.09
C LEU A 74 10.39 -23.49 -19.67
N SER A 75 9.96 -22.49 -18.88
CA SER A 75 8.60 -22.36 -18.37
C SER A 75 7.52 -22.30 -19.46
N ASN A 76 7.89 -21.98 -20.68
CA ASN A 76 7.00 -21.92 -21.85
C ASN A 76 6.89 -23.25 -22.62
N MET A 77 7.39 -24.35 -22.05
CA MET A 77 7.38 -25.67 -22.68
C MET A 77 6.71 -26.72 -21.79
N LEU A 78 6.06 -27.67 -22.44
CA LEU A 78 5.60 -28.90 -21.80
C LEU A 78 5.82 -30.08 -22.74
N VAL A 79 5.92 -31.28 -22.18
CA VAL A 79 6.13 -32.50 -22.94
C VAL A 79 5.00 -33.47 -22.62
N ILE A 80 4.38 -34.01 -23.66
CA ILE A 80 3.32 -35.02 -23.53
C ILE A 80 3.79 -36.33 -24.14
N LYS A 81 3.54 -37.43 -23.43
CA LYS A 81 3.82 -38.78 -23.88
C LYS A 81 2.59 -39.67 -23.72
N PRO A 82 2.05 -40.24 -24.80
CA PRO A 82 0.96 -41.22 -24.68
C PRO A 82 1.44 -42.54 -24.08
N LEU A 83 0.67 -43.06 -23.12
CA LEU A 83 0.89 -44.31 -22.40
C LEU A 83 0.05 -45.47 -22.93
N LEU A 84 -0.95 -45.20 -23.77
CA LEU A 84 -1.80 -46.20 -24.40
C LEU A 84 -1.94 -45.93 -25.91
N ILE A 85 -2.32 -46.96 -26.66
CA ILE A 85 -2.56 -46.89 -28.12
C ILE A 85 -4.05 -46.61 -28.36
N GLY A 86 -4.38 -45.70 -29.29
CA GLY A 86 -5.75 -45.48 -29.73
C GLY A 86 -6.61 -44.67 -28.76
N VAL A 87 -6.03 -44.18 -27.66
CA VAL A 87 -6.68 -43.26 -26.71
C VAL A 87 -6.58 -41.81 -27.18
N ASP A 88 -7.53 -40.99 -26.76
CA ASP A 88 -7.58 -39.56 -27.04
C ASP A 88 -7.91 -38.75 -25.78
N THR A 89 -7.58 -37.46 -25.81
CA THR A 89 -7.82 -36.56 -24.69
C THR A 89 -7.83 -35.10 -25.13
N ASN A 90 -8.34 -34.22 -24.28
CA ASN A 90 -8.19 -32.78 -24.43
C ASN A 90 -7.03 -32.24 -23.58
N LEU A 91 -6.37 -31.21 -24.09
CA LEU A 91 -5.35 -30.44 -23.38
C LEU A 91 -5.73 -28.97 -23.43
N THR A 92 -5.77 -28.34 -22.26
CA THR A 92 -5.93 -26.89 -22.13
C THR A 92 -4.72 -26.32 -21.41
N VAL A 93 -4.09 -25.30 -21.99
CA VAL A 93 -2.93 -24.61 -21.44
C VAL A 93 -3.25 -23.14 -21.30
N VAL A 94 -2.89 -22.54 -20.17
CA VAL A 94 -3.02 -21.11 -19.92
C VAL A 94 -1.62 -20.52 -19.73
N GLY A 95 -1.32 -19.50 -20.53
CA GLY A 95 -0.07 -18.76 -20.46
C GLY A 95 -0.14 -17.56 -19.51
N ALA A 96 1.01 -17.06 -19.07
CA ALA A 96 1.14 -15.86 -18.23
C ALA A 96 0.59 -14.60 -18.93
N SER A 97 0.53 -14.61 -20.27
CA SER A 97 -0.15 -13.58 -21.06
C SER A 97 -1.67 -13.55 -20.87
N GLY A 98 -2.27 -14.58 -20.27
CA GLY A 98 -3.71 -14.80 -20.17
C GLY A 98 -4.30 -15.54 -21.37
N THR A 99 -3.48 -15.94 -22.34
CA THR A 99 -3.90 -16.68 -23.53
C THR A 99 -4.28 -18.12 -23.17
N ILE A 100 -5.40 -18.60 -23.70
CA ILE A 100 -5.88 -19.98 -23.53
C ILE A 100 -5.65 -20.75 -24.83
N TYR A 101 -4.91 -21.85 -24.74
CA TYR A 101 -4.60 -22.76 -25.83
C TYR A 101 -5.34 -24.09 -25.63
N THR A 102 -6.09 -24.52 -26.64
CA THR A 102 -6.89 -25.75 -26.58
C THR A 102 -6.47 -26.71 -27.68
N PHE A 103 -6.27 -27.97 -27.29
CA PHE A 103 -5.84 -29.03 -28.18
C PHE A 103 -6.67 -30.30 -27.99
N TYR A 104 -6.91 -30.99 -29.10
CA TYR A 104 -7.38 -32.36 -29.12
C TYR A 104 -6.19 -33.26 -29.44
N LEU A 105 -5.85 -34.18 -28.52
CA LEU A 105 -4.71 -35.08 -28.62
C LEU A 105 -5.20 -36.50 -28.87
N PHE A 106 -4.48 -37.25 -29.69
CA PHE A 106 -4.78 -38.67 -29.91
C PHE A 106 -3.52 -39.48 -30.15
N SER A 107 -3.50 -40.70 -29.62
CA SER A 107 -2.37 -41.61 -29.68
C SER A 107 -2.52 -42.61 -30.82
N THR A 108 -1.49 -42.71 -31.65
CA THR A 108 -1.39 -43.70 -32.73
C THR A 108 -0.39 -44.80 -32.41
N THR A 109 -0.49 -45.93 -33.11
CA THR A 109 0.48 -47.04 -33.04
C THR A 109 1.57 -46.88 -34.10
N TYR A 110 2.58 -47.76 -34.06
CA TYR A 110 3.66 -47.82 -35.04
C TYR A 110 3.20 -48.18 -36.46
N THR A 111 2.05 -48.86 -36.60
CA THR A 111 1.47 -49.20 -37.90
C THR A 111 0.73 -48.03 -38.57
N SER A 112 0.62 -46.87 -37.90
CA SER A 112 0.02 -45.67 -38.48
C SER A 112 0.76 -45.23 -39.73
N LYS A 113 0.02 -45.01 -40.82
CA LYS A 113 0.55 -44.47 -42.08
C LYS A 113 1.05 -43.03 -41.95
N PHE A 114 0.74 -42.37 -40.84
CA PHE A 114 1.15 -40.99 -40.58
C PHE A 114 2.11 -40.88 -39.41
N GLN A 115 3.02 -39.91 -39.50
CA GLN A 115 3.98 -39.57 -38.46
C GLN A 115 3.31 -38.78 -37.33
N SER A 116 3.80 -38.99 -36.10
CA SER A 116 3.49 -38.15 -34.95
C SER A 116 4.29 -36.86 -35.00
N TYR A 117 3.78 -35.80 -34.38
CA TYR A 117 4.56 -34.58 -34.21
C TYR A 117 5.55 -34.74 -33.06
N PHE A 118 6.78 -34.27 -33.21
CA PHE A 118 7.78 -34.21 -32.15
C PHE A 118 7.80 -32.84 -31.49
N SER A 119 7.54 -31.80 -32.27
CA SER A 119 7.38 -30.44 -31.77
C SER A 119 6.05 -29.86 -32.23
N VAL A 120 5.38 -29.17 -31.33
CA VAL A 120 4.20 -28.34 -31.60
C VAL A 120 4.55 -26.93 -31.17
N PHE A 121 4.83 -26.07 -32.14
CA PHE A 121 5.18 -24.68 -31.90
C PHE A 121 3.93 -23.80 -32.05
N VAL A 122 3.58 -23.06 -31.00
CA VAL A 122 2.39 -22.21 -30.95
C VAL A 122 2.83 -20.77 -30.86
N SER A 123 2.46 -19.96 -31.84
CA SER A 123 2.82 -18.53 -31.87
C SER A 123 1.72 -17.70 -32.52
N ASN A 124 1.70 -16.43 -32.16
CA ASN A 124 0.91 -15.40 -32.85
C ASN A 124 1.56 -14.98 -34.18
N LYS A 125 2.83 -15.34 -34.42
CA LYS A 125 3.58 -15.05 -35.63
C LYS A 125 3.80 -16.37 -36.38
N ARG A 126 3.47 -16.44 -37.68
CA ARG A 126 3.65 -17.66 -38.52
C ARG A 126 5.11 -18.09 -38.73
N ALA A 127 6.09 -17.47 -38.06
CA ALA A 127 7.50 -17.75 -38.25
C ALA A 127 8.01 -18.69 -37.16
N ILE A 128 8.58 -19.82 -37.58
CA ILE A 128 9.39 -20.68 -36.70
C ILE A 128 10.70 -19.94 -36.45
N GLY A 129 10.75 -19.16 -35.38
CA GLY A 129 11.95 -18.43 -34.99
C GLY A 129 12.83 -19.25 -34.04
N LYS A 130 14.11 -18.88 -33.94
CA LYS A 130 14.97 -19.29 -32.82
C LYS A 130 14.24 -18.99 -31.51
N LEU A 131 14.21 -19.95 -30.59
CA LEU A 131 13.62 -19.75 -29.28
C LEU A 131 14.42 -18.70 -28.52
N ASN A 132 13.73 -17.70 -27.97
CA ASN A 132 14.30 -16.74 -27.04
C ASN A 132 14.43 -17.39 -25.67
N ILE A 133 15.41 -18.28 -25.53
CA ILE A 133 15.74 -18.89 -24.25
C ILE A 133 16.60 -17.89 -23.48
N LEU A 134 16.06 -17.33 -22.41
CA LEU A 134 16.80 -16.43 -21.53
C LEU A 134 17.47 -17.26 -20.43
N SER A 135 18.70 -16.89 -20.06
CA SER A 135 19.30 -17.45 -18.86
C SER A 135 18.60 -16.89 -17.61
N LYS A 136 18.51 -17.68 -16.53
CA LYS A 136 17.90 -17.22 -15.28
C LYS A 136 18.61 -15.98 -14.73
N ASN A 137 19.93 -15.90 -14.87
CA ASN A 137 20.72 -14.73 -14.49
C ASN A 137 20.35 -13.47 -15.29
N GLU A 138 20.05 -13.60 -16.59
CA GLU A 138 19.59 -12.47 -17.40
C GLU A 138 18.16 -12.05 -17.05
N LEU A 139 17.29 -13.01 -16.71
CA LEU A 139 15.94 -12.73 -16.19
C LEU A 139 16.02 -11.93 -14.88
N GLU A 140 16.82 -12.40 -13.92
CA GLU A 140 17.05 -11.71 -12.64
C GLU A 140 17.61 -10.30 -12.84
N LYS A 141 18.58 -10.12 -13.75
CA LYS A 141 19.10 -8.79 -14.08
C LYS A 141 18.02 -7.88 -14.65
N ARG A 142 17.17 -8.39 -15.56
CA ARG A 142 16.06 -7.61 -16.14
C ARG A 142 15.03 -7.22 -15.09
N GLU A 143 14.69 -8.12 -14.18
CA GLU A 143 13.78 -7.84 -13.07
C GLU A 143 14.37 -6.78 -12.13
N GLN A 144 15.66 -6.87 -11.80
CA GLN A 144 16.35 -5.86 -11.00
C GLN A 144 16.42 -4.50 -11.69
N GLU A 145 16.69 -4.46 -13.00
CA GLU A 145 16.67 -3.23 -13.78
C GLU A 145 15.27 -2.60 -13.85
N GLN A 146 14.22 -3.42 -14.02
CA GLN A 146 12.84 -2.94 -13.98
C GLN A 146 12.46 -2.40 -12.61
N TRP A 147 12.83 -3.11 -11.55
CA TRP A 147 12.64 -2.65 -10.18
C TRP A 147 13.38 -1.35 -9.91
N ALA A 148 14.62 -1.22 -10.38
CA ALA A 148 15.41 0.01 -10.27
C ALA A 148 14.75 1.17 -11.02
N LYS A 149 14.26 0.95 -12.24
CA LYS A 149 13.50 1.95 -13.01
C LYS A 149 12.21 2.36 -12.29
N GLN A 150 11.44 1.40 -11.77
CA GLN A 150 10.23 1.68 -11.00
C GLN A 150 10.54 2.46 -9.72
N LYS A 151 11.58 2.07 -8.98
CA LYS A 151 12.05 2.76 -7.79
C LYS A 151 12.47 4.19 -8.12
N GLN A 152 13.14 4.41 -9.25
CA GLN A 152 13.53 5.75 -9.69
C GLN A 152 12.32 6.60 -10.10
N ILE A 153 11.32 6.02 -10.76
CA ILE A 153 10.02 6.68 -11.03
C ILE A 153 9.31 7.05 -9.73
N GLN A 154 9.28 6.15 -8.74
CA GLN A 154 8.69 6.41 -7.42
C GLN A 154 9.43 7.53 -6.69
N ILE A 155 10.77 7.52 -6.68
CA ILE A 155 11.58 8.60 -6.10
C ILE A 155 11.33 9.93 -6.84
N ALA A 156 11.23 9.91 -8.17
CA ALA A 156 10.92 11.11 -8.95
C ALA A 156 9.51 11.64 -8.67
N LEU A 157 8.52 10.75 -8.49
CA LEU A 157 7.17 11.10 -8.05
C LEU A 157 7.21 11.73 -6.65
N ILE A 158 7.86 11.10 -5.68
CA ILE A 158 8.05 11.62 -4.31
C ILE A 158 8.73 12.98 -4.34
N ASN A 159 9.77 13.17 -5.15
CA ASN A 159 10.45 14.45 -5.28
C ASN A 159 9.58 15.51 -5.96
N LYS A 160 8.71 15.11 -6.90
CA LYS A 160 7.70 16.00 -7.49
C LYS A 160 6.62 16.39 -6.47
N THR A 161 6.16 15.46 -5.63
CA THR A 161 5.27 15.77 -4.50
C THR A 161 5.96 16.63 -3.45
N ASN A 162 7.23 16.37 -3.11
CA ASN A 162 7.99 17.18 -2.15
C ASN A 162 8.30 18.59 -2.69
N LYS A 163 8.57 18.72 -3.99
CA LYS A 163 8.68 20.02 -4.68
C LYS A 163 7.32 20.76 -4.71
N SER A 164 6.21 20.01 -4.76
CA SER A 164 4.85 20.55 -4.61
C SER A 164 4.48 20.89 -3.16
N LEU A 165 4.97 20.15 -2.17
CA LEU A 165 4.73 20.35 -0.72
C LEU A 165 5.58 21.49 -0.15
N ASN A 166 6.77 21.74 -0.73
CA ASN A 166 7.58 22.92 -0.41
C ASN A 166 7.06 24.21 -1.07
N ARG A 167 6.06 24.13 -1.96
CA ARG A 167 5.07 25.20 -2.13
C ARG A 167 3.96 24.98 -1.11
N LYS A 168 4.25 25.23 0.16
CA LYS A 168 3.20 25.37 1.16
C LYS A 168 2.43 26.63 0.80
N ILE A 169 1.38 26.51 -0.01
CA ILE A 169 0.45 27.60 -0.26
C ILE A 169 -0.12 27.92 1.12
N ASN A 170 0.14 29.13 1.61
CA ASN A 170 -0.39 29.59 2.86
C ASN A 170 -1.90 29.83 2.66
N TYR A 171 -2.71 28.82 2.98
CA TYR A 171 -4.17 28.88 2.98
C TYR A 171 -4.73 29.45 4.30
N GLU A 172 -3.94 30.26 5.01
CA GLU A 172 -4.47 31.07 6.12
C GLU A 172 -5.55 31.98 5.56
N SER A 173 -6.81 31.65 5.89
CA SER A 173 -7.94 32.49 5.50
C SER A 173 -7.80 33.85 6.19
N LYS A 174 -7.41 34.87 5.42
CA LYS A 174 -7.37 36.24 5.91
C LYS A 174 -8.78 36.81 5.88
N GLU A 175 -9.42 36.94 7.04
CA GLU A 175 -10.62 37.76 7.19
C GLU A 175 -10.18 39.22 7.32
N ILE A 176 -10.45 40.02 6.29
CA ILE A 176 -10.16 41.46 6.29
C ILE A 176 -11.50 42.19 6.39
N ASP A 177 -11.65 43.03 7.39
CA ASP A 177 -12.85 43.83 7.63
C ASP A 177 -12.52 45.31 7.37
N ASP A 178 -13.00 45.82 6.23
CA ASP A 178 -12.84 47.22 5.84
C ASP A 178 -13.96 48.10 6.43
N GLY A 179 -14.64 47.63 7.48
CA GLY A 179 -15.76 48.29 8.14
C GLY A 179 -17.10 48.09 7.42
N LYS A 180 -17.13 48.23 6.08
CA LYS A 180 -18.32 48.05 5.24
C LYS A 180 -18.50 46.61 4.74
N PHE A 181 -17.40 45.98 4.34
CA PHE A 181 -17.38 44.62 3.80
C PHE A 181 -16.44 43.73 4.61
N ILE A 182 -16.80 42.45 4.73
CA ILE A 182 -15.90 41.40 5.18
C ILE A 182 -15.39 40.68 3.93
N ARG A 183 -14.09 40.75 3.66
CA ARG A 183 -13.45 39.93 2.65
C ARG A 183 -13.04 38.60 3.30
N ILE A 184 -13.57 37.49 2.79
CA ILE A 184 -13.20 36.14 3.23
C ILE A 184 -12.50 35.40 2.09
N GLY A 185 -11.46 34.63 2.42
CA GLY A 185 -10.69 33.82 1.46
C GLY A 185 -9.32 34.39 1.14
N ASP A 186 -8.65 33.78 0.15
CA ASP A 186 -7.26 34.06 -0.20
C ASP A 186 -7.20 34.99 -1.43
N GLU A 187 -5.99 35.39 -1.86
CA GLU A 187 -5.82 36.29 -3.01
C GLU A 187 -6.52 35.78 -4.28
N VAL A 188 -6.51 34.46 -4.50
CA VAL A 188 -7.06 33.81 -5.71
C VAL A 188 -8.57 33.53 -5.59
N ASN A 189 -9.07 33.21 -4.38
CA ASN A 189 -10.46 32.82 -4.17
C ASN A 189 -11.00 33.53 -2.92
N HIS A 190 -11.64 34.68 -3.14
CA HIS A 190 -12.25 35.49 -2.09
C HIS A 190 -13.66 35.97 -2.48
N ILE A 191 -14.45 36.30 -1.47
CA ILE A 191 -15.76 36.94 -1.61
C ILE A 191 -15.90 38.08 -0.61
N PHE A 192 -16.65 39.11 -1.00
CA PHE A 192 -17.01 40.23 -0.14
C PHE A 192 -18.42 40.07 0.39
N ILE A 193 -18.58 40.16 1.70
CA ILE A 193 -19.86 40.12 2.40
C ILE A 193 -20.17 41.51 2.92
N GLU A 194 -21.27 42.11 2.47
CA GLU A 194 -21.70 43.41 2.95
C GLU A 194 -22.29 43.31 4.36
N LYS A 195 -21.69 43.99 5.34
CA LYS A 195 -22.06 43.85 6.76
C LYS A 195 -23.50 44.28 7.04
N ALA A 196 -23.99 45.29 6.33
CA ALA A 196 -25.37 45.77 6.47
C ALA A 196 -26.42 44.74 6.04
N LYS A 197 -26.06 43.78 5.18
CA LYS A 197 -26.97 42.72 4.71
C LYS A 197 -26.94 41.47 5.57
N ILE A 198 -26.01 41.37 6.52
CA ILE A 198 -25.86 40.18 7.36
C ILE A 198 -27.09 39.99 8.25
N ASN A 199 -27.77 38.88 8.01
CA ASN A 199 -28.99 38.49 8.68
C ASN A 199 -28.74 37.24 9.53
N ARG A 200 -28.59 37.45 10.85
CA ARG A 200 -28.42 36.36 11.83
C ARG A 200 -29.76 35.82 12.32
N GLY A 201 -29.70 34.73 13.08
CA GLY A 201 -30.88 34.14 13.72
C GLY A 201 -31.02 32.64 13.55
N TYR A 202 -29.93 31.92 13.30
CA TYR A 202 -29.94 30.49 13.04
C TYR A 202 -29.55 29.69 14.30
N LEU A 203 -30.44 28.80 14.72
CA LEU A 203 -30.23 27.88 15.85
C LEU A 203 -29.69 26.55 15.35
N GLN A 204 -28.70 26.00 16.04
CA GLN A 204 -28.08 24.72 15.69
C GLN A 204 -28.42 23.62 16.70
N LYS A 205 -29.09 22.57 16.21
CA LYS A 205 -29.49 21.40 17.00
C LYS A 205 -28.76 20.14 16.52
N PRO A 206 -27.73 19.68 17.25
CA PRO A 206 -27.01 18.45 16.90
C PRO A 206 -27.89 17.21 17.07
N LYS A 207 -27.56 16.13 16.37
CA LYS A 207 -28.19 14.83 16.56
C LYS A 207 -28.01 14.35 18.00
N HIS A 208 -29.11 13.93 18.60
CA HIS A 208 -29.09 13.33 19.94
C HIS A 208 -29.19 11.82 19.85
N LYS A 209 -28.44 11.12 20.70
CA LYS A 209 -28.49 9.67 20.88
C LYS A 209 -29.11 9.38 22.25
N ARG A 210 -29.93 8.34 22.31
CA ARG A 210 -30.47 7.85 23.57
C ARG A 210 -29.35 7.16 24.35
N THR A 211 -29.30 7.39 25.65
CA THR A 211 -28.26 6.81 26.49
C THR A 211 -28.76 5.54 27.17
N TRP A 212 -28.06 4.43 26.93
CA TRP A 212 -28.42 3.12 27.51
C TRP A 212 -28.40 3.14 29.04
N TRP A 213 -27.43 3.81 29.65
CA TRP A 213 -27.28 3.92 31.11
C TRP A 213 -28.46 4.61 31.82
N SER A 214 -29.37 5.24 31.07
CA SER A 214 -30.59 5.86 31.60
C SER A 214 -31.87 5.12 31.22
N LEU A 215 -31.76 3.85 30.82
CA LEU A 215 -32.89 3.10 30.25
C LEU A 215 -33.59 3.88 29.13
N TRP A 216 -32.80 4.59 28.31
CA TRP A 216 -33.27 5.37 27.16
C TRP A 216 -34.10 6.63 27.49
N LEU A 217 -34.19 7.02 28.77
CA LEU A 217 -34.96 8.18 29.22
C LEU A 217 -34.28 9.52 28.86
N TYR A 218 -32.95 9.57 28.83
CA TYR A 218 -32.20 10.77 28.47
C TYR A 218 -31.65 10.71 27.05
N LYS A 219 -31.69 11.87 26.39
CA LYS A 219 -31.11 12.12 25.07
C LYS A 219 -29.93 13.07 25.23
N LYS A 220 -28.72 12.62 24.86
CA LYS A 220 -27.51 13.47 24.86
C LYS A 220 -27.07 13.72 23.41
N PRO A 221 -26.59 14.92 23.05
CA PRO A 221 -25.96 15.13 21.75
C PRO A 221 -24.76 14.20 21.55
N SER A 222 -24.57 13.69 20.32
CA SER A 222 -23.36 12.96 19.96
C SER A 222 -22.16 13.90 19.93
N ASP A 223 -21.00 13.47 20.42
CA ASP A 223 -19.77 14.29 20.41
C ASP A 223 -19.40 14.67 18.97
N ASP A 224 -19.38 13.69 18.05
CA ASP A 224 -19.22 13.94 16.61
C ASP A 224 -20.22 14.95 16.01
N ALA A 225 -21.46 15.01 16.53
CA ALA A 225 -22.46 15.96 16.07
C ALA A 225 -22.26 17.37 16.66
N LEU A 226 -21.59 17.47 17.80
CA LEU A 226 -21.18 18.76 18.37
C LEU A 226 -20.04 19.37 17.54
N ASP A 227 -19.13 18.54 17.04
CA ASP A 227 -18.01 18.97 16.21
C ASP A 227 -18.45 19.49 14.82
N ILE A 228 -19.63 19.08 14.33
CA ILE A 228 -20.23 19.57 13.08
C ILE A 228 -20.79 21.00 13.21
N LYS A 229 -21.00 21.49 14.43
CA LYS A 229 -21.62 22.82 14.64
C LYS A 229 -20.71 23.93 14.11
N ALA A 230 -21.31 24.81 13.31
CA ALA A 230 -20.67 26.04 12.90
C ALA A 230 -20.51 27.00 14.09
N LEU A 231 -19.49 27.87 14.03
CA LEU A 231 -19.28 28.97 14.97
C LEU A 231 -20.32 30.07 14.78
N ASP A 232 -20.59 30.45 13.51
CA ASP A 232 -21.62 31.40 13.14
C ASP A 232 -22.39 30.87 11.92
N VAL A 233 -23.67 31.22 11.84
CA VAL A 233 -24.50 30.97 10.66
C VAL A 233 -25.35 32.20 10.39
N PHE A 234 -25.22 32.73 9.19
CA PHE A 234 -25.95 33.92 8.74
C PHE A 234 -26.16 33.88 7.23
N ASP A 235 -27.00 34.77 6.72
CA ASP A 235 -27.22 34.97 5.29
C ASP A 235 -27.14 36.45 4.93
N ASP A 236 -26.96 36.77 3.65
CA ASP A 236 -26.98 38.14 3.12
C ASP A 236 -28.19 38.42 2.21
N GLY A 237 -29.19 37.55 2.24
CA GLY A 237 -30.34 37.57 1.34
C GLY A 237 -30.11 36.87 -0.01
N LYS A 238 -28.86 36.51 -0.36
CA LYS A 238 -28.52 35.76 -1.56
C LYS A 238 -27.92 34.38 -1.23
N TYR A 239 -26.98 34.34 -0.30
CA TYR A 239 -26.25 33.14 0.12
C TYR A 239 -26.34 32.94 1.63
N THR A 240 -26.18 31.68 2.07
CA THR A 240 -26.07 31.32 3.49
C THR A 240 -24.65 30.89 3.80
N TYR A 241 -24.08 31.46 4.84
CA TYR A 241 -22.68 31.29 5.26
C TYR A 241 -22.63 30.50 6.57
N PHE A 242 -21.83 29.44 6.58
CA PHE A 242 -21.54 28.64 7.76
C PHE A 242 -20.06 28.80 8.11
N ARG A 243 -19.76 29.51 9.20
CA ARG A 243 -18.40 29.81 9.65
C ARG A 243 -17.87 28.69 10.54
N TYR A 244 -16.64 28.29 10.32
CA TYR A 244 -15.93 27.26 11.08
C TYR A 244 -14.56 27.75 11.52
N ASP A 245 -13.92 27.03 12.43
CA ASP A 245 -12.50 27.15 12.70
C ASP A 245 -11.79 26.02 11.96
N ARG A 246 -11.01 26.37 10.93
CA ARG A 246 -10.37 25.39 10.06
C ARG A 246 -9.20 24.66 10.74
N ASP A 247 -8.59 25.26 11.76
CA ASP A 247 -7.49 24.66 12.51
C ASP A 247 -8.01 23.62 13.52
N GLN A 248 -9.24 23.82 14.02
CA GLN A 248 -9.94 22.87 14.88
C GLN A 248 -10.88 21.90 14.14
N ALA A 249 -11.16 22.16 12.86
CA ALA A 249 -12.01 21.30 12.05
C ALA A 249 -11.29 19.96 11.80
N PHE A 250 -11.64 18.94 12.60
CA PHE A 250 -11.16 17.57 12.42
C PHE A 250 -11.52 17.06 11.00
N SER A 251 -10.57 17.24 10.08
CA SER A 251 -10.43 16.66 8.75
C SER A 251 -11.52 16.89 7.69
N LYS A 252 -12.79 17.21 7.96
CA LYS A 252 -13.81 17.38 6.90
C LYS A 252 -14.92 18.39 7.25
N PHE A 253 -15.03 19.46 6.46
CA PHE A 253 -16.23 20.30 6.43
C PHE A 253 -17.49 19.43 6.17
N PRO A 254 -18.60 19.63 6.89
CA PRO A 254 -19.84 18.89 6.64
C PRO A 254 -20.46 19.27 5.29
N TYR A 255 -21.27 18.37 4.73
CA TYR A 255 -22.09 18.69 3.56
C TYR A 255 -23.34 19.47 3.98
N THR A 256 -23.66 20.53 3.23
CA THR A 256 -24.83 21.38 3.46
C THR A 256 -26.00 20.92 2.59
N TYR A 257 -27.18 20.78 3.20
CA TYR A 257 -28.43 20.47 2.51
C TYR A 257 -29.50 21.48 2.87
N LYS A 258 -30.26 21.92 1.86
CA LYS A 258 -31.44 22.76 2.05
C LYS A 258 -32.61 21.85 2.45
N VAL A 259 -33.32 22.20 3.51
CA VAL A 259 -34.51 21.40 3.92
C VAL A 259 -35.77 22.04 3.36
N VAL A 260 -36.43 21.33 2.45
CA VAL A 260 -37.72 21.69 1.84
C VAL A 260 -38.71 20.58 2.18
N ASP A 261 -39.86 20.95 2.73
CA ASP A 261 -40.93 20.00 3.13
C ASP A 261 -40.48 18.87 4.06
N GLY A 262 -39.40 19.10 4.83
CA GLY A 262 -38.84 18.11 5.74
C GLY A 262 -37.82 17.16 5.11
N TYR A 263 -37.55 17.30 3.80
CA TYR A 263 -36.57 16.51 3.06
C TYR A 263 -35.30 17.31 2.77
N ASP A 264 -34.15 16.63 2.85
CA ASP A 264 -32.85 17.18 2.49
C ASP A 264 -32.72 17.26 0.97
N ASN A 265 -32.51 18.47 0.44
CA ASN A 265 -32.29 18.73 -0.98
C ASN A 265 -30.84 19.19 -1.19
N PRO A 266 -30.15 18.66 -2.22
CA PRO A 266 -28.80 19.13 -2.55
C PRO A 266 -28.85 20.59 -2.97
N ILE A 267 -27.79 21.33 -2.62
CA ILE A 267 -27.60 22.72 -3.01
C ILE A 267 -26.18 22.89 -3.50
N ASN A 268 -25.96 23.84 -4.42
CA ASN A 268 -24.61 24.22 -4.75
C ASN A 268 -23.95 24.86 -3.52
N SER A 269 -22.77 24.38 -3.16
CA SER A 269 -22.03 24.93 -2.03
C SER A 269 -20.54 24.93 -2.33
N ARG A 270 -19.86 25.96 -1.84
CA ARG A 270 -18.42 26.14 -2.02
C ARG A 270 -17.76 26.50 -0.70
N VAL A 271 -16.50 26.13 -0.57
CA VAL A 271 -15.69 26.45 0.61
C VAL A 271 -14.77 27.62 0.26
N VAL A 272 -14.84 28.68 1.05
CA VAL A 272 -13.99 29.87 0.92
C VAL A 272 -13.44 30.22 2.30
N GLY A 273 -12.13 30.06 2.48
CA GLY A 273 -11.47 30.22 3.78
C GLY A 273 -12.11 29.35 4.88
N ASN A 274 -12.60 30.01 5.93
CA ASN A 274 -13.27 29.39 7.08
C ASN A 274 -14.78 29.17 6.88
N TYR A 275 -15.31 29.38 5.67
CA TYR A 275 -16.74 29.37 5.42
C TYR A 275 -17.15 28.29 4.42
N ILE A 276 -18.25 27.63 4.71
CA ILE A 276 -19.06 26.95 3.70
C ILE A 276 -20.14 27.93 3.27
N ILE A 277 -20.23 28.19 1.98
CA ILE A 277 -21.19 29.10 1.37
C ILE A 277 -22.18 28.25 0.59
N ALA A 278 -23.44 28.21 1.03
CA ALA A 278 -24.53 27.63 0.28
C ALA A 278 -25.15 28.72 -0.62
N GLU A 279 -25.31 28.41 -1.91
CA GLU A 279 -25.77 29.37 -2.92
C GLU A 279 -27.30 29.59 -2.90
N ASP A 280 -27.89 29.71 -1.71
CA ASP A 280 -29.32 29.99 -1.50
C ASP A 280 -29.59 30.42 -0.06
N VAL A 281 -30.78 30.93 0.21
CA VAL A 281 -31.29 31.28 1.54
C VAL A 281 -32.47 30.40 1.93
N SER A 282 -32.37 29.74 3.10
CA SER A 282 -33.43 28.91 3.64
C SER A 282 -33.63 29.14 5.13
N LYS A 283 -34.85 28.82 5.60
CA LYS A 283 -35.20 28.79 7.03
C LYS A 283 -34.71 27.51 7.72
N LYS A 284 -34.42 26.45 6.97
CA LYS A 284 -34.02 25.14 7.50
C LYS A 284 -32.88 24.54 6.67
N TRP A 285 -31.86 24.05 7.35
CA TRP A 285 -30.70 23.38 6.76
C TRP A 285 -30.31 22.13 7.54
N THR A 286 -29.63 21.21 6.87
CA THR A 286 -28.98 20.06 7.49
C THR A 286 -27.49 20.11 7.16
N LEU A 287 -26.65 20.10 8.19
CA LEU A 287 -25.20 19.91 8.08
C LEU A 287 -24.91 18.45 8.40
N ARG A 288 -24.41 17.67 7.44
CA ARG A 288 -24.24 16.22 7.59
C ARG A 288 -22.80 15.79 7.38
N SER A 289 -22.32 14.92 8.26
CA SER A 289 -21.06 14.19 8.12
C SER A 289 -21.30 12.71 8.42
N GLY A 290 -21.35 11.89 7.37
CA GLY A 290 -21.73 10.48 7.47
C GLY A 290 -23.12 10.29 8.10
N LYS A 291 -23.18 9.57 9.22
CA LYS A 291 -24.42 9.29 9.97
C LYS A 291 -24.81 10.40 10.96
N GLU A 292 -23.92 11.34 11.22
CA GLU A 292 -24.11 12.44 12.17
C GLU A 292 -24.55 13.71 11.45
N TYR A 293 -25.34 14.53 12.14
CA TYR A 293 -25.87 15.75 11.55
C TYR A 293 -26.21 16.82 12.59
N VAL A 294 -26.26 18.06 12.13
CA VAL A 294 -26.78 19.23 12.86
C VAL A 294 -27.90 19.84 12.03
N CYS A 295 -29.09 19.97 12.64
CA CYS A 295 -30.19 20.71 12.05
C CYS A 295 -30.02 22.19 12.37
N VAL A 296 -30.06 23.03 11.35
CA VAL A 296 -30.01 24.49 11.50
C VAL A 296 -31.38 25.07 11.15
N ARG A 297 -31.96 25.86 12.04
CA ARG A 297 -33.28 26.48 11.82
C ARG A 297 -33.27 27.95 12.17
N ARG A 298 -33.84 28.78 11.31
CA ARG A 298 -34.04 30.20 11.56
C ARG A 298 -35.13 30.44 12.62
N ASP A 299 -34.76 31.15 13.67
CA ASP A 299 -35.64 31.60 14.75
C ASP A 299 -34.94 32.76 15.50
N LYS A 300 -35.17 34.01 15.04
CA LYS A 300 -34.47 35.19 15.54
C LYS A 300 -34.68 35.41 17.05
N HIS A 301 -35.92 35.25 17.53
CA HIS A 301 -36.26 35.47 18.92
C HIS A 301 -35.56 34.47 19.85
N LYS A 302 -35.59 33.18 19.50
CA LYS A 302 -34.91 32.16 20.31
C LYS A 302 -33.39 32.21 20.17
N TYR A 303 -32.88 32.64 19.01
CA TYR A 303 -31.44 32.77 18.78
C TYR A 303 -30.78 33.74 19.74
N GLN A 304 -31.37 34.93 19.97
CA GLN A 304 -30.83 35.92 20.91
C GLN A 304 -30.67 35.37 22.35
N LYS A 305 -31.49 34.38 22.75
CA LYS A 305 -31.43 33.74 24.07
C LYS A 305 -30.65 32.41 24.08
N SER A 306 -30.04 32.05 22.95
CA SER A 306 -29.44 30.73 22.76
C SER A 306 -27.98 30.67 23.21
N LYS A 307 -27.53 29.46 23.58
CA LYS A 307 -26.10 29.19 23.86
C LYS A 307 -25.20 29.48 22.65
N ASP A 308 -25.74 29.34 21.44
CA ASP A 308 -25.02 29.59 20.18
C ASP A 308 -24.68 31.08 20.04
N PHE A 309 -25.66 31.96 20.31
CA PHE A 309 -25.46 33.40 20.32
C PHE A 309 -24.48 33.84 21.41
N MET A 310 -24.60 33.32 22.63
CA MET A 310 -23.67 33.62 23.72
C MET A 310 -22.23 33.16 23.40
N ARG A 311 -22.07 32.00 22.75
CA ARG A 311 -20.76 31.51 22.30
C ARG A 311 -20.17 32.43 21.22
N LEU A 312 -20.98 32.81 20.23
CA LEU A 312 -20.54 33.70 19.16
C LEU A 312 -20.14 35.08 19.70
N LYS A 313 -20.96 35.67 20.58
CA LYS A 313 -20.68 36.96 21.21
C LYS A 313 -19.31 36.96 21.90
N ARG A 314 -19.03 35.94 22.71
CA ARG A 314 -17.73 35.77 23.39
C ARG A 314 -16.57 35.65 22.41
N LEU A 315 -16.74 34.91 21.31
CA LEU A 315 -15.69 34.75 20.29
C LEU A 315 -15.40 36.05 19.56
N LEU A 316 -16.43 36.83 19.23
CA LEU A 316 -16.27 38.14 18.59
C LEU A 316 -15.58 39.14 19.53
N GLU A 317 -15.98 39.18 20.80
CA GLU A 317 -15.33 40.03 21.82
C GLU A 317 -13.85 39.66 22.00
N GLN A 318 -13.52 38.36 21.98
CA GLN A 318 -12.13 37.89 22.05
C GLN A 318 -11.32 38.29 20.81
N ASP A 319 -11.90 38.17 19.61
CA ASP A 319 -11.25 38.56 18.36
C ASP A 319 -11.02 40.08 18.31
N GLU A 320 -12.00 40.88 18.74
CA GLU A 320 -11.86 42.33 18.87
C GLU A 320 -10.80 42.72 19.91
N ALA A 321 -10.75 42.06 21.06
CA ALA A 321 -9.72 42.28 22.07
C ALA A 321 -8.32 41.87 21.57
N MET A 322 -8.21 40.78 20.80
CA MET A 322 -6.97 40.35 20.17
C MET A 322 -6.52 41.30 19.06
N LYS A 323 -7.45 41.81 18.24
CA LYS A 323 -7.20 42.85 17.25
C LYS A 323 -6.75 44.15 17.91
N ALA A 324 -7.40 44.57 18.99
CA ALA A 324 -7.00 45.75 19.77
C ALA A 324 -5.61 45.58 20.42
N LYS A 325 -5.29 44.39 20.94
CA LYS A 325 -3.95 44.05 21.45
C LYS A 325 -2.88 44.05 20.35
N ARG A 326 -3.19 43.51 19.16
CA ARG A 326 -2.29 43.55 18.00
C ARG A 326 -2.02 44.98 17.54
N ASN A 327 -3.02 45.87 17.67
CA ASN A 327 -2.90 47.26 17.28
C ASN A 327 -2.21 48.14 18.36
N ASN A 328 -2.13 47.68 19.61
CA ASN A 328 -1.43 48.35 20.71
C ASN A 328 -0.20 47.53 21.15
N ILE A 329 0.90 47.70 20.40
CA ILE A 329 2.12 46.88 20.48
C ILE A 329 2.98 47.10 21.76
N HIS A 330 2.46 47.79 22.78
CA HIS A 330 3.21 48.18 23.99
C HIS A 330 2.78 47.49 25.31
N LEU A 331 1.91 46.47 25.27
CA LEU A 331 1.43 45.78 26.49
C LEU A 331 1.64 44.26 26.51
N ILE A 332 2.68 43.76 25.83
CA ILE A 332 3.11 42.36 25.99
C ILE A 332 4.32 42.35 26.91
N GLU A 333 4.10 42.17 28.22
CA GLU A 333 5.12 41.63 29.11
C GLU A 333 5.24 40.13 28.82
N ASP A 334 6.48 39.71 28.55
CA ASP A 334 6.89 38.35 28.25
C ASP A 334 6.60 37.39 29.41
N ALA A 335 5.76 36.38 29.16
CA ALA A 335 5.68 35.21 30.02
C ALA A 335 5.37 33.95 29.20
N THR A 336 6.37 33.43 28.49
CA THR A 336 6.55 31.98 28.30
C THR A 336 8.00 31.65 27.96
N PRO A 337 8.68 30.77 28.72
CA PRO A 337 10.07 30.37 28.44
C PRO A 337 10.14 29.33 27.31
N GLN A 338 11.07 29.51 26.37
CA GLN A 338 11.38 28.51 25.33
C GLN A 338 12.26 27.37 25.87
N PRO A 339 12.06 26.11 25.45
CA PRO A 339 12.98 25.02 25.75
C PRO A 339 14.22 25.08 24.86
N LYS A 340 15.40 24.98 25.50
CA LYS A 340 16.71 24.87 24.83
C LYS A 340 16.92 23.43 24.31
N ASN A 341 17.55 23.35 23.14
CA ASN A 341 18.11 22.16 22.47
C ASN A 341 17.13 21.25 21.71
N ALA A 342 16.83 21.61 20.46
CA ALA A 342 16.32 20.68 19.45
C ALA A 342 17.45 20.35 18.46
N ILE A 343 17.96 19.12 18.53
CA ILE A 343 18.89 18.53 17.55
C ILE A 343 18.13 18.34 16.23
N SER A 344 18.75 18.67 15.10
CA SER A 344 18.09 18.56 13.79
C SER A 344 17.81 17.09 13.45
N VAL A 345 16.64 16.82 12.86
CA VAL A 345 16.23 15.48 12.38
C VAL A 345 17.26 14.89 11.39
N THR A 346 18.04 15.75 10.72
CA THR A 346 19.14 15.33 9.84
C THR A 346 20.34 14.77 10.59
N GLU A 347 20.70 15.34 11.75
CA GLU A 347 21.80 14.83 12.58
C GLU A 347 21.46 13.46 13.19
N LEU A 348 20.19 13.25 13.57
CA LEU A 348 19.70 11.96 14.06
C LEU A 348 19.78 10.86 12.99
N LEU A 349 19.47 11.19 11.73
CA LEU A 349 19.51 10.21 10.64
C LEU A 349 20.94 9.84 10.22
N ASP A 350 21.88 10.77 10.30
CA ASP A 350 23.29 10.50 10.02
C ASP A 350 23.96 9.69 11.14
N GLN A 351 23.55 9.87 12.41
CA GLN A 351 23.97 9.01 13.52
C GLN A 351 23.47 7.56 13.35
N ILE A 352 22.25 7.36 12.86
CA ILE A 352 21.65 6.03 12.68
C ILE A 352 22.30 5.27 11.51
N LYS A 353 22.70 5.96 10.43
CA LYS A 353 23.35 5.32 9.26
C LYS A 353 24.72 4.71 9.55
N ASN A 354 25.42 5.21 10.57
CA ASN A 354 26.79 4.79 10.87
C ASN A 354 26.87 3.64 11.91
N GLN A 355 25.73 3.12 12.38
CA GLN A 355 25.71 1.96 13.30
C GLN A 355 25.35 0.67 12.56
N ALA A 356 26.33 -0.22 12.38
CA ALA A 356 26.06 -1.61 12.02
C ALA A 356 25.56 -2.38 13.27
N PRO A 357 24.58 -3.29 13.13
CA PRO A 357 23.93 -3.91 14.27
C PRO A 357 24.85 -4.91 15.00
N SER A 358 25.23 -4.61 16.24
CA SER A 358 25.90 -5.56 17.13
C SER A 358 24.88 -6.56 17.69
N LYS A 359 25.27 -7.84 17.82
CA LYS A 359 24.41 -8.95 18.26
C LYS A 359 24.20 -9.03 19.79
N GLU A 360 24.69 -8.06 20.56
CA GLU A 360 24.62 -8.07 22.02
C GLU A 360 23.98 -6.78 22.56
N CYS A 361 23.03 -6.96 23.49
CA CYS A 361 22.19 -5.90 24.04
C CYS A 361 22.46 -5.71 25.54
N ARG A 362 22.55 -4.46 26.01
CA ARG A 362 22.57 -4.13 27.45
C ARG A 362 21.16 -3.84 27.97
N ALA A 363 20.89 -4.17 29.23
CA ALA A 363 19.67 -3.75 29.91
C ALA A 363 19.62 -2.23 30.10
N LEU A 364 18.42 -1.66 30.01
CA LEU A 364 18.17 -0.25 30.34
C LEU A 364 18.29 -0.01 31.85
N ASN A 365 18.77 1.17 32.24
CA ASN A 365 18.77 1.60 33.63
C ASN A 365 17.38 2.13 34.05
N GLU A 366 17.17 2.37 35.36
CA GLU A 366 15.86 2.75 35.90
C GLU A 366 15.32 4.08 35.37
N GLU A 367 16.20 5.05 35.06
CA GLU A 367 15.80 6.35 34.49
C GLU A 367 15.37 6.22 33.02
N GLU A 368 16.08 5.41 32.24
CA GLU A 368 15.74 5.08 30.84
C GLU A 368 14.39 4.33 30.75
N VAL A 369 14.10 3.46 31.74
CA VAL A 369 12.80 2.79 31.82
C VAL A 369 11.69 3.78 32.17
N LYS A 370 11.92 4.68 33.12
CA LYS A 370 10.92 5.66 33.56
C LYS A 370 10.54 6.63 32.45
N THR A 371 11.53 7.12 31.69
CA THR A 371 11.30 7.99 30.53
C THR A 371 10.52 7.29 29.41
N LEU A 372 10.77 6.00 29.16
CA LEU A 372 9.98 5.21 28.20
C LEU A 372 8.54 4.98 28.67
N GLU A 373 8.31 4.76 29.97
CA GLU A 373 6.96 4.66 30.53
C GLU A 373 6.18 5.98 30.42
N GLU A 374 6.84 7.11 30.62
CA GLU A 374 6.26 8.44 30.43
C GLU A 374 5.87 8.69 28.97
N VAL A 375 6.73 8.34 28.00
CA VAL A 375 6.42 8.44 26.56
C VAL A 375 5.27 7.51 26.16
N LYS A 376 5.20 6.30 26.72
CA LYS A 376 4.11 5.34 26.47
C LYS A 376 2.75 5.87 26.96
N ASN A 377 2.74 6.68 28.02
CA ASN A 377 1.53 7.31 28.54
C ASN A 377 1.05 8.49 27.67
N ILE A 378 1.97 9.14 26.96
CA ILE A 378 1.67 10.24 26.01
C ILE A 378 1.11 9.69 24.70
N ILE A 379 1.63 8.58 24.20
CA ILE A 379 1.16 7.92 22.98
C ILE A 379 0.00 6.95 23.29
N LYS A 380 -1.16 7.48 23.73
CA LYS A 380 -2.39 6.67 23.75
C LYS A 380 -2.96 6.59 22.33
N ALA A 381 -2.84 5.42 21.70
CA ALA A 381 -3.47 5.13 20.41
C ALA A 381 -4.98 5.45 20.44
N PRO A 382 -5.57 5.94 19.33
CA PRO A 382 -6.99 6.27 19.28
C PRO A 382 -7.86 5.02 19.56
N LYS A 383 -8.95 5.24 20.31
CA LYS A 383 -9.87 4.21 20.82
C LYS A 383 -10.45 3.18 19.82
N PRO A 384 -10.52 3.40 18.48
CA PRO A 384 -11.02 2.37 17.56
C PRO A 384 -10.13 1.12 17.51
N LEU A 385 -8.80 1.24 17.65
CA LEU A 385 -7.89 0.09 17.53
C LEU A 385 -7.87 -0.84 18.76
N GLN A 386 -8.38 -0.41 19.92
CA GLN A 386 -8.36 -1.23 21.13
C GLN A 386 -9.47 -2.28 21.18
N LYS A 387 -10.54 -2.13 20.38
CA LYS A 387 -11.68 -3.06 20.40
C LYS A 387 -11.38 -4.34 19.62
N ASP A 388 -10.61 -4.24 18.54
CA ASP A 388 -10.28 -5.38 17.68
C ASP A 388 -9.14 -6.24 18.24
N LEU A 389 -8.23 -5.68 19.06
CA LEU A 389 -7.18 -6.47 19.73
C LEU A 389 -7.67 -7.28 20.94
N LYS A 390 -8.78 -6.90 21.59
CA LYS A 390 -9.26 -7.58 22.81
C LYS A 390 -9.89 -8.95 22.55
N ASN A 391 -10.31 -9.25 21.33
CA ASN A 391 -10.99 -10.51 21.00
C ASN A 391 -10.07 -11.66 20.57
N LYS A 392 -8.73 -11.48 20.55
CA LYS A 392 -7.81 -12.54 20.07
C LYS A 392 -6.53 -12.78 20.88
N LEU A 393 -6.40 -12.28 22.11
CA LEU A 393 -5.20 -12.51 22.92
C LEU A 393 -5.48 -13.38 24.15
N LYS A 394 -5.12 -14.67 24.04
CA LYS A 394 -4.85 -15.53 25.20
C LYS A 394 -3.76 -14.84 26.04
N LYS A 395 -4.00 -14.72 27.36
CA LYS A 395 -3.06 -14.12 28.31
C LYS A 395 -1.76 -14.93 28.36
N HIS A 396 -0.73 -14.47 27.65
CA HIS A 396 0.66 -14.76 28.00
C HIS A 396 1.28 -13.47 28.54
N THR A 397 1.62 -13.48 29.82
CA THR A 397 2.30 -12.38 30.50
C THR A 397 3.76 -12.38 30.07
N ILE A 398 4.08 -11.72 28.94
CA ILE A 398 5.47 -11.49 28.52
C ILE A 398 5.97 -10.25 29.27
N LYS A 399 6.88 -10.43 30.23
CA LYS A 399 7.67 -9.33 30.80
C LYS A 399 8.60 -8.81 29.70
N THR A 400 8.22 -7.72 29.03
CA THR A 400 9.07 -7.05 28.04
C THR A 400 10.29 -6.46 28.73
N HIS A 401 11.47 -7.06 28.52
CA HIS A 401 12.74 -6.43 28.87
C HIS A 401 13.16 -5.53 27.70
N TYR A 402 13.44 -4.26 27.99
CA TYR A 402 13.93 -3.29 27.01
C TYR A 402 15.46 -3.27 27.05
N CYS A 403 16.11 -3.30 25.89
CA CYS A 403 17.57 -3.35 25.77
C CYS A 403 18.07 -2.43 24.64
N VAL A 404 19.32 -1.96 24.74
CA VAL A 404 19.98 -1.09 23.73
C VAL A 404 21.30 -1.75 23.27
N PRO A 405 21.66 -1.70 21.97
CA PRO A 405 22.91 -2.27 21.47
C PRO A 405 24.15 -1.52 22.00
N ILE A 406 25.23 -2.26 22.28
CA ILE A 406 26.51 -1.67 22.74
C ILE A 406 27.33 -1.22 21.52
N PRO A 407 27.85 0.03 21.48
CA PRO A 407 28.73 0.50 20.41
C PRO A 407 30.15 -0.10 20.52
N TYR A 408 30.72 -0.52 19.40
CA TYR A 408 32.08 -1.06 19.30
C TYR A 408 33.12 0.06 19.44
N ILE A 409 34.11 -0.11 20.34
CA ILE A 409 35.26 0.78 20.47
C ILE A 409 36.49 0.02 19.98
N GLU A 410 37.12 0.47 18.88
CA GLU A 410 38.42 -0.04 18.44
C GLU A 410 39.51 0.31 19.47
N ARG A 411 40.25 -0.69 19.97
CA ARG A 411 41.48 -0.45 20.74
C ARG A 411 42.68 -0.38 19.78
N PRO A 412 43.59 0.60 19.94
CA PRO A 412 44.85 0.62 19.19
C PRO A 412 45.75 -0.55 19.62
N LYS A 413 46.46 -1.13 18.64
CA LYS A 413 47.51 -2.12 18.88
C LYS A 413 48.74 -1.42 19.46
N THR A 414 49.16 -1.83 20.64
CA THR A 414 50.55 -1.64 21.12
C THR A 414 51.12 -2.99 21.55
N THR A 415 52.30 -3.26 21.02
CA THR A 415 53.24 -4.31 21.39
C THR A 415 53.78 -4.05 22.79
N ASP A 416 53.74 -5.04 23.67
CA ASP A 416 54.91 -5.56 24.39
C ASP A 416 54.49 -6.49 25.54
N SER A 417 55.14 -7.65 25.55
CA SER A 417 55.80 -8.26 26.72
C SER A 417 55.03 -8.35 28.05
N LEU A 418 54.65 -9.57 28.45
CA LEU A 418 55.20 -10.27 29.63
C LEU A 418 54.24 -11.35 30.15
N GLU A 419 54.72 -12.58 30.00
CA GLU A 419 54.80 -13.61 31.04
C GLU A 419 53.55 -14.18 31.74
N LYS A 420 53.40 -15.49 31.51
CA LYS A 420 53.36 -16.57 32.51
C LYS A 420 52.39 -16.39 33.69
N ASN A 421 51.37 -17.25 33.72
CA ASN A 421 51.28 -18.40 34.63
C ASN A 421 49.98 -19.16 34.33
N LYS A 422 50.01 -20.34 33.71
CA LYS A 422 50.21 -21.69 34.30
C LYS A 422 49.15 -22.10 35.34
N LYS A 423 48.59 -23.28 35.03
CA LYS A 423 47.91 -24.28 35.88
C LYS A 423 46.46 -23.92 36.28
N GLY A 424 45.48 -24.79 36.11
CA GLY A 424 45.47 -26.14 35.56
C GLY A 424 44.21 -26.86 36.02
N MET A 425 43.66 -27.73 35.17
CA MET A 425 43.18 -29.05 35.58
C MET A 425 42.94 -29.88 34.31
N ASN A 426 44.00 -30.61 33.96
CA ASN A 426 43.99 -32.01 33.53
C ASN A 426 42.71 -32.75 33.97
N ASN A 427 42.11 -33.63 33.17
CA ASN A 427 42.62 -34.93 32.70
C ASN A 427 41.40 -35.60 31.99
N THR A 428 41.46 -36.47 30.97
CA THR A 428 42.48 -37.40 30.48
C THR A 428 41.93 -38.03 29.18
N LEU A 429 42.82 -38.18 28.17
CA LEU A 429 43.05 -39.35 27.28
C LEU A 429 41.86 -40.17 26.71
N LYS A 430 41.82 -40.51 25.41
CA LYS A 430 42.86 -41.13 24.55
C LYS A 430 42.76 -40.60 23.10
N GLN A 431 43.84 -40.12 22.44
CA GLN A 431 44.95 -40.86 21.76
C GLN A 431 44.45 -41.74 20.58
N ASN A 432 44.96 -41.72 19.35
CA ASN A 432 46.19 -41.20 18.68
C ASN A 432 45.82 -40.97 17.19
N GLN A 433 46.16 -39.83 16.55
CA GLN A 433 47.42 -39.55 15.85
C GLN A 433 47.88 -40.67 14.90
N ALA A 434 47.93 -40.38 13.59
CA ALA A 434 49.17 -39.98 12.93
C ALA A 434 48.96 -39.71 11.42
N SER A 435 49.25 -38.47 11.02
CA SER A 435 49.74 -38.05 9.69
C SER A 435 51.10 -38.74 9.38
N PRO A 436 51.78 -38.62 8.20
CA PRO A 436 51.84 -37.41 7.35
C PRO A 436 52.02 -37.59 5.82
N ILE A 437 51.67 -36.50 5.12
CA ILE A 437 52.44 -35.78 4.10
C ILE A 437 53.55 -36.56 3.37
N LYS A 438 53.43 -36.62 2.03
CA LYS A 438 54.55 -36.42 1.10
C LYS A 438 54.07 -35.63 -0.12
N GLU A 439 54.56 -34.40 -0.25
CA GLU A 439 54.78 -33.77 -1.55
C GLU A 439 55.74 -34.64 -2.37
N ILE A 440 55.61 -34.62 -3.70
CA ILE A 440 56.69 -34.36 -4.67
C ILE A 440 56.12 -34.43 -6.10
N LYS A 441 56.24 -33.27 -6.77
CA LYS A 441 56.63 -33.00 -8.17
C LYS A 441 55.80 -33.55 -9.35
N GLU A 442 55.36 -32.57 -10.15
CA GLU A 442 55.60 -32.43 -11.60
C GLU A 442 56.20 -33.64 -12.33
N ASN A 443 55.50 -34.14 -13.35
CA ASN A 443 55.98 -33.95 -14.73
C ASN A 443 54.94 -34.32 -15.79
N LYS A 444 54.94 -33.47 -16.82
CA LYS A 444 54.49 -33.63 -18.21
C LYS A 444 54.38 -35.07 -18.73
N LYS A 445 53.24 -35.41 -19.34
CA LYS A 445 53.11 -35.61 -20.79
C LYS A 445 51.65 -35.58 -21.22
#